data_AF-A0A529PS15-F1
#
_entry.id   AF-A0A529PS15-F1
#
_cell.length_a   1.000
_cell.length_b   1.000
_cell.length_c   1.000
_cell.angle_alpha   90.00
_cell.angle_beta   90.00
_cell.angle_gamma   90.00
#
_symmetry.space_group_name_H-M   'P 1'
#
loop_
_entity.id
_entity.type
_entity.pdbx_description
1 polymer ?
#
loop_
_entity_poly.entity_id
_entity_poly.type
_entity_poly.pdbx_seq_one_letter_code
_entity_poly.pdbx_strand_id
1 'polypeptide(L)' 'NGRLVGNRYVFPKVSVGATHVLMMAASLAKGETVLENAAREPEIVNLAECLIAMGAKIHGAGTSTITI' A
#
# COMPACT_ATOMS: atom_id res chain seq x y z
N ASN A 1 -17.52 11.04 10.02
CA ASN A 1 -16.35 10.48 10.73
C ASN A 1 -15.01 10.57 9.96
N GLY A 2 -14.88 11.35 8.88
CA GLY A 2 -13.60 11.84 8.34
C GLY A 2 -12.49 10.85 7.93
N ARG A 3 -12.69 9.53 8.05
CA ARG A 3 -11.69 8.52 7.72
C ARG A 3 -11.44 8.44 6.22
N LEU A 4 -10.21 8.15 5.82
CA LEU A 4 -9.87 7.78 4.45
C LEU A 4 -10.68 6.54 4.04
N VAL A 5 -11.03 6.47 2.76
CA VAL A 5 -11.75 5.35 2.16
C VAL A 5 -10.84 4.70 1.13
N GLY A 6 -10.73 3.37 1.19
CA GLY A 6 -9.96 2.60 0.25
C GLY A 6 -10.51 2.74 -1.17
N ASN A 7 -9.61 2.79 -2.15
CA ASN A 7 -9.95 2.88 -3.56
C ASN A 7 -8.81 2.30 -4.41
N ARG A 8 -9.02 2.22 -5.72
CA ARG A 8 -7.99 1.83 -6.69
C ARG A 8 -7.21 3.06 -7.14
N TYR A 9 -5.88 3.00 -7.06
CA TYR A 9 -4.99 4.06 -7.51
C TYR A 9 -3.86 3.50 -8.38
N VAL A 10 -3.66 4.09 -9.55
CA VAL A 10 -2.59 3.72 -10.49
C VAL A 10 -1.52 4.79 -10.45
N PHE A 11 -0.29 4.42 -10.08
CA PHE A 11 0.82 5.35 -10.09
C PHE A 11 1.18 5.73 -11.54
N PRO A 12 1.18 7.03 -11.90
CA PRO A 12 1.60 7.46 -13.24
C PRO A 12 3.10 7.23 -13.49
N LYS A 13 3.89 7.19 -12.41
CA LYS A 13 5.31 6.84 -12.40
C LYS A 13 5.61 6.07 -11.14
N VAL A 14 6.46 5.03 -11.25
CA VAL A 14 6.95 4.28 -10.10
C VAL A 14 7.67 5.22 -9.13
N SER A 15 7.29 5.18 -7.85
CA SER A 15 7.85 6.01 -6.79
C SER A 15 7.82 5.27 -5.47
N VAL A 16 9.00 5.06 -4.87
CA VAL A 16 9.16 4.41 -3.55
C VAL A 16 8.40 5.20 -2.48
N GLY A 17 8.68 6.50 -2.36
CA GLY A 17 8.05 7.35 -1.34
C GLY A 17 6.53 7.43 -1.49
N ALA A 18 6.00 7.53 -2.71
CA ALA A 18 4.56 7.56 -2.92
C ALA A 18 3.90 6.21 -2.56
N THR A 19 4.56 5.09 -2.88
CA THR A 19 4.09 3.75 -2.51
C THR A 19 4.07 3.57 -1.00
N HIS A 20 5.12 4.00 -0.28
CA HIS A 20 5.15 3.97 1.19
C HIS A 20 4.02 4.79 1.81
N VAL A 21 3.86 6.04 1.39
CA VAL A 21 2.85 6.95 1.95
C VAL A 21 1.44 6.41 1.73
N LEU A 22 1.12 5.97 0.51
CA LEU A 22 -0.20 5.41 0.23
C LEU A 22 -0.41 4.06 0.93
N MET A 23 0.62 3.23 1.09
CA MET A 23 0.51 1.97 1.83
C MET A 23 0.18 2.20 3.31
N MET A 24 0.85 3.17 3.96
CA MET A 24 0.55 3.55 5.34
C MET A 24 -0.82 4.20 5.49
N ALA A 25 -1.26 4.99 4.51
CA ALA A 25 -2.60 5.59 4.52
C ALA A 25 -3.69 4.52 4.35
N ALA A 26 -3.48 3.59 3.41
CA ALA A 26 -4.41 2.50 3.10
C ALA A 26 -4.60 1.54 4.28
N SER A 27 -3.56 1.26 5.07
CA SER A 27 -3.65 0.35 6.22
C SER A 27 -4.60 0.84 7.33
N LEU A 28 -4.95 2.13 7.35
CA LEU A 28 -5.90 2.73 8.29
C LEU A 28 -7.23 3.15 7.63
N ALA A 29 -7.31 3.06 6.31
CA ALA A 29 -8.49 3.44 5.53
C ALA A 29 -9.65 2.45 5.75
N LYS A 30 -10.87 2.91 5.47
CA LYS A 30 -12.06 2.06 5.49
C LYS A 30 -12.25 1.42 4.12
N GLY A 31 -12.30 0.09 4.06
CA GLY A 31 -12.46 -0.66 2.81
C GLY A 31 -11.12 -1.09 2.23
N GLU A 32 -11.17 -1.64 1.02
CA GLU A 32 -10.01 -2.18 0.31
C GLU A 32 -9.34 -1.10 -0.55
N THR A 33 -8.01 -1.06 -0.55
CA THR A 33 -7.20 -0.24 -1.44
C THR A 33 -6.39 -1.11 -2.38
N VAL A 34 -6.39 -0.76 -3.67
CA VAL A 34 -5.56 -1.43 -4.67
C VAL A 34 -4.60 -0.41 -5.26
N LEU A 35 -3.31 -0.62 -5.04
CA LEU A 35 -2.23 0.20 -5.57
C LEU A 35 -1.61 -0.49 -6.78
N GLU A 36 -1.65 0.15 -7.94
CA GLU A 36 -1.14 -0.40 -9.20
C GLU A 36 0.03 0.41 -9.73
N ASN A 37 0.96 -0.27 -10.41
CA ASN A 37 2.26 0.29 -10.78
C ASN A 37 3.08 0.74 -9.56
N ALA A 38 2.93 0.01 -8.45
CA ALA A 38 3.65 0.25 -7.21
C ALA A 38 5.15 -0.03 -7.36
N ALA A 39 5.93 0.65 -6.51
CA ALA A 39 7.33 0.33 -6.26
C ALA A 39 7.49 -1.11 -5.75
N ARG A 40 8.62 -1.75 -6.06
CA ARG A 40 8.90 -3.18 -5.83
C ARG A 40 10.22 -3.42 -5.11
N GLU A 41 10.87 -2.34 -4.71
CA GLU A 41 12.12 -2.34 -4.01
C GLU A 41 11.98 -3.06 -2.65
N PRO A 42 13.06 -3.67 -2.12
CA PRO A 42 12.99 -4.45 -0.88
C PRO A 42 12.37 -3.69 0.31
N GLU A 43 12.59 -2.38 0.40
CA GLU A 43 12.02 -1.52 1.44
C GLU A 43 10.49 -1.37 1.37
N ILE A 44 9.86 -1.64 0.21
CA ILE A 44 8.40 -1.71 0.09
C ILE A 44 7.89 -2.98 0.78
N VAL A 45 8.58 -4.10 0.57
CA VAL A 45 8.26 -5.38 1.20
C VAL A 45 8.45 -5.29 2.71
N ASN A 46 9.56 -4.69 3.16
CA ASN A 46 9.81 -4.53 4.60
C ASN A 46 8.76 -3.66 5.30
N LEU A 47 8.29 -2.58 4.65
CA LEU A 47 7.19 -1.80 5.20
C LEU A 47 5.91 -2.63 5.27
N ALA A 48 5.58 -3.38 4.22
CA ALA A 48 4.41 -4.24 4.21
C ALA A 48 4.46 -5.30 5.32
N GLU A 49 5.60 -5.97 5.50
CA GLU A 49 5.82 -6.95 6.57
C GLU A 49 5.65 -6.32 7.97
N CYS A 50 6.18 -5.11 8.18
CA CYS A 50 6.02 -4.37 9.43
C CYS A 50 4.53 -4.04 9.71
N LEU A 51 3.81 -3.54 8.70
CA LEU A 51 2.39 -3.24 8.81
C LEU A 51 1.55 -4.52 9.04
N ILE A 52 1.90 -5.62 8.38
CA ILE A 52 1.26 -6.95 8.58
C ILE A 52 1.49 -7.43 10.02
N ALA A 53 2.69 -7.28 10.57
CA ALA A 53 2.99 -7.62 11.96
C ALA A 53 2.16 -6.80 12.96
N MET A 54 1.74 -5.58 12.58
CA MET A 54 0.83 -4.73 13.34
C MET A 54 -0.67 -5.02 13.06
N GLY A 55 -0.99 -6.00 12.22
CA GLY A 55 -2.36 -6.45 11.95
C GLY A 55 -2.99 -5.93 10.66
N ALA A 56 -2.24 -5.23 9.80
CA ALA A 56 -2.71 -4.85 8.47
C ALA A 56 -2.84 -6.08 7.55
N LYS A 57 -3.78 -6.05 6.60
CA LYS A 57 -3.99 -7.13 5.63
C LYS A 57 -3.43 -6.73 4.28
N ILE A 58 -2.12 -6.93 4.10
CA ILE A 58 -1.42 -6.52 2.88
C ILE A 58 -1.03 -7.75 2.07
N HIS A 59 -1.32 -7.71 0.76
CA HIS A 59 -0.98 -8.75 -0.19
C HIS A 59 -0.30 -8.15 -1.43
N GLY A 60 0.58 -8.93 -2.07
CA GLY A 60 1.23 -8.53 -3.32
C GLY A 60 2.40 -7.54 -3.17
N ALA A 61 2.87 -7.27 -1.95
CA ALA A 61 4.09 -6.48 -1.74
C ALA A 61 5.29 -7.12 -2.45
N GLY A 62 6.11 -6.30 -3.12
CA GLY A 62 7.18 -6.76 -4.02
C GLY A 62 6.71 -7.05 -5.45
N THR A 63 5.41 -6.95 -5.73
CA THR A 63 4.84 -6.98 -7.09
C THR A 63 4.37 -5.60 -7.51
N SER A 64 3.97 -5.46 -8.79
CA SER A 64 3.45 -4.19 -9.32
C SER A 64 2.06 -3.80 -8.78
N THR A 65 1.36 -4.73 -8.12
CA THR A 65 -0.01 -4.55 -7.61
C THR A 65 -0.05 -4.95 -6.14
N ILE A 66 -0.46 -4.04 -5.27
CA ILE A 66 -0.55 -4.26 -3.82
C ILE A 66 -2.00 -4.05 -3.40
N THR A 67 -2.56 -5.03 -2.67
CA THR A 67 -3.90 -4.95 -2.08
C THR A 67 -3.76 -4.78 -0.57
N ILE A 68 -4.45 -3.80 -0.01
CA ILE A 68 -4.33 -3.35 1.40
C ILE A 68 -5.72 -3.17 2.01
#